data_AF-A0A961XUY8-F1
#
_entry.id   AF-A0A961XUY8-F1
#
_cell.length_a   1.000
_cell.length_b   1.000
_cell.length_c   1.000
_cell.angle_alpha   90.00
_cell.angle_beta   90.00
_cell.angle_gamma   90.00
#
_symmetry.space_group_name_H-M   'P 1'
#
loop_
_entity.id
_entity.type
_entity.pdbx_description
1 polymer ?
#
loop_
_entity_poly.entity_id
_entity_poly.type
_entity_poly.pdbx_seq_one_letter_code
_entity_poly.pdbx_strand_id
1 'polypeptide(L)'
;MRAIGSHQSARPKSEIWLTPPFVLEALGAFDLDPCAADPRPWDTARCHFTKTDDGLSREWLGRVWLNPPYSSAALARWLARMAAHDHGTALIFARTETETFFRHVWEGASGLLFLERRLHFHVAADTWFPRKDRDGNEIEPIFVPAGGRAPANAGAPSVLCAYGPADCERLAASHLDGAFVPLRLVGLVRIADPMKPGTWAQEIEAVMAELDRPVPLSDLYRAFARNRKTAGNPNWRAKIRQQLQRGPYRRASRGVWEREERAANA
;
A
#
# COMPACT_ATOMS: atom_id res chain seq x y z
N MET A 1 28.86 -5.68 24.83
CA MET A 1 28.19 -5.37 23.55
C MET A 1 26.90 -4.63 23.89
N ARG A 2 26.85 -3.30 23.72
CA ARG A 2 25.67 -2.47 24.05
C ARG A 2 24.67 -2.55 22.90
N ALA A 3 23.44 -2.95 23.20
CA ALA A 3 22.35 -2.98 22.23
C ALA A 3 22.03 -1.56 21.73
N ILE A 4 21.79 -1.43 20.42
CA ILE A 4 21.36 -0.18 19.77
C ILE A 4 19.99 0.21 20.30
N GLY A 5 19.92 1.45 20.81
CA GLY A 5 18.86 1.96 21.67
C GLY A 5 17.44 1.84 21.11
N SER A 6 16.56 1.31 21.95
CA SER A 6 15.13 1.62 21.88
C SER A 6 14.96 3.11 22.13
N HIS A 7 14.78 3.89 21.06
CA HIS A 7 14.27 5.25 21.19
C HIS A 7 12.77 5.16 21.57
N GLN A 8 12.48 4.83 22.82
CA GLN A 8 11.25 5.26 23.46
C GLN A 8 11.53 6.62 24.09
N SER A 9 11.53 7.67 23.26
CA SER A 9 11.39 9.03 23.79
C SER A 9 9.99 9.17 24.40
N ALA A 10 9.92 9.88 25.53
CA ALA A 10 8.68 10.15 26.25
C ALA A 10 7.56 10.55 25.29
N ARG A 11 6.44 9.82 25.34
CA ARG A 11 5.32 9.97 24.40
C ARG A 11 4.81 11.42 24.45
N PRO A 12 4.84 12.20 23.36
CA PRO A 12 4.01 13.39 23.27
C PRO A 12 2.55 12.97 23.49
N LYS A 13 1.78 13.77 24.25
CA LYS A 13 0.40 13.49 24.65
C LYS A 13 -0.58 13.38 23.47
N SER A 14 -0.20 13.75 22.25
CA SER A 14 -1.02 13.60 21.04
C SER A 14 -0.58 12.38 20.22
N GLU A 15 -1.35 11.29 20.26
CA GLU A 15 -1.16 10.11 19.41
C GLU A 15 -1.59 10.33 17.94
N ILE A 16 -2.16 11.50 17.62
CA ILE A 16 -2.79 11.81 16.34
C ILE A 16 -1.88 12.74 15.54
N TRP A 17 -1.39 12.24 14.40
CA TRP A 17 -0.56 12.98 13.45
C TRP A 17 -1.36 13.25 12.17
N LEU A 18 -1.52 14.52 11.81
CA LEU A 18 -2.29 14.91 10.63
C LEU A 18 -1.46 14.80 9.36
N THR A 19 -2.08 14.24 8.32
CA THR A 19 -1.51 14.17 6.98
C THR A 19 -1.31 15.58 6.40
N PRO A 20 -0.14 15.91 5.85
CA PRO A 20 0.07 17.18 5.15
C PRO A 20 -0.94 17.39 4.00
N PRO A 21 -1.56 18.58 3.86
CA PRO A 21 -2.57 18.85 2.83
C PRO A 21 -2.13 18.51 1.41
N PHE A 22 -0.87 18.79 1.05
CA PHE A 22 -0.34 18.53 -0.29
C PHE A 22 -0.43 17.05 -0.71
N VAL A 23 -0.39 16.11 0.25
CA VAL A 23 -0.55 14.67 -0.04
C VAL A 23 -1.98 14.37 -0.47
N LEU A 24 -2.97 14.97 0.21
CA LEU A 24 -4.38 14.79 -0.09
C LEU A 24 -4.75 15.46 -1.41
N GLU A 25 -4.25 16.67 -1.64
CA GLU A 25 -4.41 17.43 -2.89
C GLU A 25 -3.89 16.63 -4.09
N ALA A 26 -2.70 16.05 -3.98
CA ALA A 26 -2.09 15.24 -5.03
C ALA A 26 -2.86 13.94 -5.34
N LEU A 27 -3.53 13.36 -4.34
CA LEU A 27 -4.30 12.12 -4.51
C LEU A 27 -5.78 12.35 -4.87
N GLY A 28 -6.25 13.60 -4.79
CA GLY A 28 -7.63 14.00 -5.01
C GLY A 28 -8.59 13.58 -3.88
N ALA A 29 -9.86 13.96 -4.04
CA ALA A 29 -10.88 13.82 -3.01
C ALA A 29 -11.14 12.37 -2.55
N PHE A 30 -11.46 12.23 -1.27
CA PHE A 30 -11.87 10.97 -0.63
C PHE A 30 -13.29 11.08 -0.07
N ASP A 31 -13.98 9.95 0.03
CA ASP A 31 -15.32 9.87 0.61
C ASP A 31 -15.27 9.69 2.12
N LEU A 32 -14.36 8.86 2.61
CA LEU A 32 -14.29 8.49 4.03
C LEU A 32 -12.86 8.56 4.57
N ASP A 33 -12.68 9.18 5.72
CA ASP A 33 -11.53 8.99 6.60
C ASP A 33 -12.01 8.34 7.91
N PRO A 34 -11.73 7.04 8.13
CA PRO A 34 -12.20 6.33 9.31
C PRO A 34 -11.26 6.49 10.52
N CYS A 35 -10.19 7.29 10.39
CA CYS A 35 -9.16 7.55 11.40
C CYS A 35 -8.96 9.05 11.63
N ALA A 36 -9.98 9.86 11.40
CA ALA A 36 -9.90 11.31 11.45
C ALA A 36 -9.58 11.82 12.86
N ALA A 37 -8.90 12.96 12.90
CA ALA A 37 -8.69 13.72 14.13
C ALA A 37 -9.96 14.48 14.54
N ASP A 38 -10.08 14.73 15.84
CA ASP A 38 -11.07 15.66 16.42
C ASP A 38 -10.43 16.44 17.59
N PRO A 39 -10.28 17.77 17.49
CA PRO A 39 -10.60 18.60 16.33
C PRO A 39 -9.67 18.32 15.13
N ARG A 40 -10.11 18.71 13.92
CA ARG A 40 -9.29 18.70 12.70
C ARG A 40 -9.23 20.09 12.06
N PRO A 41 -8.03 20.61 11.73
CA PRO A 41 -7.86 21.91 11.08
C PRO A 41 -8.27 21.93 9.60
N TRP A 42 -8.32 20.77 8.94
CA TRP A 42 -8.87 20.59 7.59
C TRP A 42 -9.48 19.20 7.46
N ASP A 43 -10.35 19.06 6.46
CA ASP A 43 -10.96 17.77 6.12
C ASP A 43 -10.04 16.94 5.22
N THR A 44 -9.96 15.65 5.53
CA THR A 44 -9.24 14.64 4.74
C THR A 44 -10.13 13.90 3.73
N ALA A 45 -11.45 13.98 3.93
CA ALA A 45 -12.49 13.26 3.19
C ALA A 45 -13.84 13.97 3.35
N ARG A 46 -14.91 13.48 2.73
CA ARG A 46 -16.28 14.01 2.90
C ARG A 46 -16.92 13.60 4.23
N CYS A 47 -16.65 12.37 4.67
CA CYS A 47 -17.14 11.79 5.90
C CYS A 47 -15.97 11.36 6.79
N HIS A 48 -16.15 11.46 8.10
CA HIS A 48 -15.07 11.23 9.07
C HIS A 48 -15.58 10.39 10.25
N PHE A 49 -14.81 9.38 10.63
CA PHE A 49 -14.93 8.74 11.93
C PHE A 49 -13.70 9.05 12.76
N THR A 50 -13.94 9.32 14.03
CA THR A 50 -12.90 9.64 15.00
C THR A 50 -12.59 8.43 15.88
N LYS A 51 -11.65 8.59 16.81
CA LYS A 51 -11.36 7.55 17.82
C LYS A 51 -12.59 7.19 18.67
N THR A 52 -13.48 8.14 18.96
CA THR A 52 -14.69 7.89 19.77
C THR A 52 -15.76 7.13 18.99
N ASP A 53 -15.78 7.27 17.67
CA ASP A 53 -16.72 6.57 16.79
C ASP A 53 -16.35 5.09 16.57
N ASP A 54 -15.11 4.70 16.88
CA ASP A 54 -14.52 3.41 16.49
C ASP A 54 -14.66 3.15 14.97
N GLY A 55 -14.02 4.00 14.15
CA GLY A 55 -14.14 3.94 12.70
C GLY A 55 -13.80 2.58 12.05
N LEU A 56 -13.14 1.67 12.76
CA LEU A 56 -12.84 0.32 12.29
C LEU A 56 -14.08 -0.59 12.32
N SER A 57 -15.00 -0.38 13.26
CA SER A 57 -16.26 -1.15 13.34
C SER A 57 -17.38 -0.56 12.50
N ARG A 58 -17.19 0.65 11.96
CA ARG A 58 -18.16 1.30 11.08
C ARG A 58 -18.17 0.73 9.67
N GLU A 59 -19.27 0.96 8.97
CA GLU A 59 -19.38 0.68 7.55
C GLU A 59 -18.47 1.64 6.75
N TRP A 60 -17.73 1.09 5.79
CA TRP A 60 -16.85 1.87 4.92
C TRP A 60 -17.51 1.99 3.55
N LEU A 61 -17.80 3.22 3.13
CA LEU A 61 -18.45 3.52 1.85
C LEU A 61 -17.57 4.49 1.04
N GLY A 62 -17.57 4.30 -0.28
CA GLY A 62 -16.80 5.13 -1.20
C GLY A 62 -15.29 4.91 -1.11
N ARG A 63 -14.52 5.91 -1.55
CA ARG A 63 -13.06 5.92 -1.55
C ARG A 63 -12.50 6.32 -0.19
N VAL A 64 -11.62 5.49 0.37
CA VAL A 64 -11.10 5.68 1.73
C VAL A 64 -9.72 6.35 1.74
N TRP A 65 -9.56 7.40 2.55
CA TRP A 65 -8.25 7.86 3.03
C TRP A 65 -7.97 7.19 4.37
N LEU A 66 -6.81 6.56 4.53
CA LEU A 66 -6.47 5.87 5.78
C LEU A 66 -5.09 6.31 6.28
N ASN A 67 -5.07 7.11 7.33
CA ASN A 67 -3.87 7.40 8.12
C ASN A 67 -4.08 6.83 9.54
N PRO A 68 -3.86 5.53 9.75
CA PRO A 68 -4.28 4.83 10.95
C PRO A 68 -3.35 5.09 12.13
N PRO A 69 -3.76 4.77 13.36
CA PRO A 69 -2.84 4.65 14.48
C PRO A 69 -1.70 3.67 14.16
N TYR A 70 -0.46 4.10 14.40
CA TYR A 70 0.75 3.38 13.97
C TYR A 70 1.19 2.26 14.93
N SER A 71 0.39 1.93 15.95
CA SER A 71 0.71 0.80 16.84
C SER A 71 0.50 -0.53 16.10
N SER A 72 1.42 -1.48 16.28
CA SER A 72 1.47 -2.71 15.48
C SER A 72 0.17 -3.52 15.49
N ALA A 73 -0.43 -3.72 16.67
CA ALA A 73 -1.65 -4.51 16.82
C ALA A 73 -2.89 -3.84 16.17
N ALA A 74 -3.00 -2.52 16.24
CA ALA A 74 -4.10 -1.80 15.61
C ALA A 74 -3.90 -1.73 14.08
N LEU A 75 -2.68 -1.44 13.64
CA LEU A 75 -2.33 -1.27 12.23
C LEU A 75 -2.72 -2.49 11.37
N ALA A 76 -2.48 -3.70 11.87
CA ALA A 76 -2.85 -4.93 11.16
C ALA A 76 -4.33 -5.00 10.82
N ARG A 77 -5.22 -4.64 11.76
CA ARG A 77 -6.67 -4.68 11.57
C ARG A 77 -7.14 -3.62 10.56
N TRP A 78 -6.58 -2.42 10.63
CA TRP A 78 -6.88 -1.35 9.68
C TRP A 78 -6.48 -1.70 8.26
N LEU A 79 -5.27 -2.23 8.08
CA LEU A 79 -4.78 -2.63 6.75
C LEU A 79 -5.52 -3.86 6.21
N ALA A 80 -5.89 -4.81 7.08
CA ALA A 80 -6.76 -5.92 6.67
C ALA A 80 -8.11 -5.43 6.15
N ARG A 81 -8.72 -4.45 6.84
CA ARG A 81 -9.99 -3.83 6.42
C ARG A 81 -9.82 -3.08 5.10
N MET A 82 -8.76 -2.29 4.95
CA MET A 82 -8.45 -1.57 3.72
C MET A 82 -8.24 -2.50 2.52
N ALA A 83 -7.50 -3.59 2.72
CA ALA A 83 -7.27 -4.61 1.70
C ALA A 83 -8.56 -5.32 1.26
N ALA A 84 -9.50 -5.53 2.20
CA ALA A 84 -10.83 -6.08 1.90
C ALA A 84 -11.73 -5.05 1.20
N HIS A 85 -11.62 -3.77 1.54
CA HIS A 85 -12.37 -2.67 0.93
C HIS A 85 -11.94 -2.39 -0.52
N ASP A 86 -10.64 -2.53 -0.81
CA ASP A 86 -10.03 -2.44 -2.16
C ASP A 86 -10.38 -1.16 -2.94
N HIS A 87 -10.62 -0.05 -2.23
CA HIS A 87 -10.96 1.25 -2.81
C HIS A 87 -10.48 2.42 -1.94
N GLY A 88 -9.23 2.82 -2.12
CA GLY A 88 -8.67 3.97 -1.42
C GLY A 88 -7.14 3.96 -1.31
N THR A 89 -6.61 4.85 -0.48
CA THR A 89 -5.16 4.95 -0.21
C THR A 89 -4.86 4.99 1.28
N ALA A 90 -3.87 4.21 1.72
CA ALA A 90 -3.37 4.22 3.08
C ALA A 90 -1.98 4.86 3.18
N LEU A 91 -1.73 5.67 4.21
CA LEU A 91 -0.43 6.21 4.57
C LEU A 91 0.10 5.49 5.81
N ILE A 92 1.23 4.79 5.67
CA ILE A 92 1.86 4.04 6.76
C ILE A 92 3.38 4.18 6.75
N PHE A 93 4.05 3.66 7.77
CA PHE A 93 5.50 3.48 7.72
C PHE A 93 5.90 2.25 6.90
N ALA A 94 6.97 2.39 6.12
CA ALA A 94 7.50 1.38 5.22
C ALA A 94 8.26 0.26 5.96
N ARG A 95 7.56 -0.47 6.83
CA ARG A 95 8.08 -1.65 7.57
C ARG A 95 7.91 -2.91 6.72
N THR A 96 8.59 -2.94 5.58
CA THR A 96 8.40 -3.89 4.47
C THR A 96 8.64 -5.35 4.84
N GLU A 97 9.34 -5.60 5.94
CA GLU A 97 9.71 -6.90 6.49
C GLU A 97 8.65 -7.51 7.41
N THR A 98 7.70 -6.71 7.90
CA THR A 98 6.74 -7.16 8.91
C THR A 98 5.63 -8.02 8.31
N GLU A 99 5.11 -8.97 9.09
CA GLU A 99 3.99 -9.83 8.67
C GLU A 99 2.76 -9.03 8.21
N THR A 100 2.44 -7.94 8.93
CA THR A 100 1.36 -7.03 8.56
C THR A 100 1.56 -6.43 7.18
N PHE A 101 2.79 -6.00 6.86
CA PHE A 101 3.11 -5.43 5.56
C PHE A 101 3.02 -6.49 4.45
N PHE A 102 3.56 -7.70 4.68
CA PHE A 102 3.42 -8.80 3.72
C PHE A 102 1.95 -9.13 3.40
N ARG A 103 1.16 -9.43 4.42
CA ARG A 103 -0.22 -9.90 4.25
C ARG A 103 -1.15 -8.84 3.69
N HIS A 104 -1.00 -7.59 4.12
CA HIS A 104 -2.01 -6.56 3.84
C HIS A 104 -1.54 -5.49 2.85
N VAL A 105 -0.24 -5.40 2.57
CA VAL A 105 0.31 -4.45 1.60
C VAL A 105 0.86 -5.20 0.39
N TRP A 106 1.86 -6.06 0.53
CA TRP A 106 2.43 -6.79 -0.61
C TRP A 106 1.39 -7.67 -1.33
N GLU A 107 0.55 -8.38 -0.58
CA GLU A 107 -0.54 -9.21 -1.14
C GLU A 107 -1.83 -8.40 -1.38
N GLY A 108 -2.04 -7.32 -0.62
CA GLY A 108 -3.31 -6.60 -0.51
C GLY A 108 -3.45 -5.31 -1.34
N ALA A 109 -2.36 -4.59 -1.61
CA ALA A 109 -2.38 -3.32 -2.34
C ALA A 109 -2.18 -3.53 -3.85
N SER A 110 -2.58 -2.53 -4.63
CA SER A 110 -2.43 -2.46 -6.08
C SER A 110 -1.17 -1.71 -6.51
N GLY A 111 -0.73 -0.72 -5.74
CA GLY A 111 0.48 0.04 -6.01
C GLY A 111 1.01 0.71 -4.74
N LEU A 112 2.31 0.94 -4.70
CA LEU A 112 3.00 1.65 -3.63
C LEU A 112 3.69 2.88 -4.17
N LEU A 113 3.78 3.94 -3.36
CA LEU A 113 4.66 5.07 -3.61
C LEU A 113 5.51 5.30 -2.36
N PHE A 114 6.81 5.02 -2.50
CA PHE A 114 7.80 5.33 -1.47
C PHE A 114 8.26 6.77 -1.67
N LEU A 115 7.96 7.63 -0.70
CA LEU A 115 8.28 9.07 -0.79
C LEU A 115 9.79 9.30 -0.69
N GLU A 116 10.34 10.23 -1.48
CA GLU A 116 11.78 10.55 -1.48
C GLU A 116 12.24 11.05 -0.10
N ARG A 117 11.35 11.70 0.65
CA ARG A 117 11.65 12.32 1.95
C ARG A 117 10.62 11.93 3.00
N ARG A 118 11.06 11.93 4.26
CA ARG A 118 10.16 11.71 5.40
C ARG A 118 9.22 12.91 5.54
N LEU A 119 7.93 12.61 5.63
CA LEU A 119 6.91 13.62 5.84
C LEU A 119 7.11 14.34 7.16
N HIS A 120 6.80 15.63 7.18
CA HIS A 120 6.49 16.33 8.41
C HIS A 120 4.97 16.29 8.59
N PHE A 121 4.50 15.53 9.57
CA PHE A 121 3.09 15.56 9.94
C PHE A 121 2.74 16.89 10.59
N HIS A 122 1.43 17.17 10.69
CA HIS A 122 0.91 18.33 11.37
C HIS A 122 0.22 17.94 12.68
N VAL A 123 0.00 18.91 13.57
CA VAL A 123 -0.63 18.69 14.88
C VAL A 123 -2.12 19.04 14.86
N ALA A 124 -2.94 18.25 15.53
CA ALA A 124 -4.39 18.49 15.61
C ALA A 124 -4.79 19.61 16.58
N ALA A 125 -3.94 19.90 17.57
CA ALA A 125 -4.15 20.90 18.59
C ALA A 125 -2.86 21.68 18.85
N ASP A 126 -2.99 22.80 19.55
CA ASP A 126 -1.85 23.56 20.07
C ASP A 126 -0.92 22.64 20.86
N THR A 127 0.31 22.50 20.38
CA THR A 127 1.26 21.50 20.85
C THR A 127 2.59 22.14 21.17
N TRP A 128 3.11 21.81 22.35
CA TRP A 128 4.46 22.16 22.77
C TRP A 128 5.39 20.96 22.57
N PHE A 129 6.43 21.14 21.77
CA PHE A 129 7.44 20.13 21.51
C PHE A 129 8.64 20.34 22.44
N PRO A 130 8.98 19.36 23.30
CA PRO A 130 10.15 19.46 24.15
C PRO A 130 11.41 19.49 23.28
N ARG A 131 12.41 20.27 23.70
CA ARG A 131 13.67 20.40 23.01
C ARG A 131 14.82 20.24 24.00
N LYS A 132 15.91 19.63 23.52
CA LYS A 132 17.15 19.50 24.27
C LYS A 132 18.31 20.11 23.48
N ASP A 133 19.29 20.66 24.18
CA ASP A 133 20.55 21.07 23.58
C ASP A 133 21.45 19.85 23.27
N ARG A 134 22.69 20.10 22.85
CA ARG A 134 23.67 19.04 22.53
C ARG A 134 24.13 18.25 23.76
N ASP A 135 24.06 18.86 24.94
CA ASP A 135 24.47 18.27 26.21
C ASP A 135 23.31 17.53 26.89
N GLY A 136 22.11 17.59 26.31
CA GLY A 136 20.91 16.91 26.78
C GLY A 136 20.09 17.71 27.80
N ASN A 137 20.44 18.98 28.04
CA ASN A 137 19.67 19.86 28.91
C ASN A 137 18.39 20.30 28.20
N GLU A 138 17.31 20.42 28.97
CA GLU A 138 16.05 20.97 28.47
C GLU A 138 16.24 22.45 28.12
N ILE A 139 15.77 22.83 26.93
CA ILE A 139 15.76 24.19 26.44
C ILE A 139 14.35 24.57 26.02
N GLU A 140 14.13 25.86 25.75
CA GLU A 140 12.82 26.42 25.42
C GLU A 140 12.07 25.53 24.40
N PRO A 141 10.87 25.04 24.75
CA PRO A 141 10.09 24.18 23.87
C PRO A 141 9.61 24.94 22.64
N ILE A 142 9.32 24.21 21.57
CA ILE A 142 8.78 24.80 20.34
C ILE A 142 7.25 24.75 20.42
N PHE A 143 6.61 25.92 20.40
CA PHE A 143 5.17 26.02 20.23
C PHE A 143 4.78 25.83 18.76
N VAL A 144 3.79 24.99 18.51
CA VAL A 144 3.17 24.82 17.20
C VAL A 144 1.65 24.92 17.37
N PRO A 145 0.99 25.87 16.69
CA PRO A 145 -0.47 26.00 16.77
C PRO A 145 -1.15 24.81 16.07
N ALA A 146 -2.43 24.58 16.38
CA ALA A 146 -3.26 23.60 15.68
C ALA A 146 -3.17 23.76 14.14
N GLY A 147 -2.96 22.66 13.42
CA GLY A 147 -2.71 22.64 11.98
C GLY A 147 -1.29 23.02 11.58
N GLY A 148 -0.43 23.39 12.52
CA GLY A 148 0.98 23.67 12.25
C GLY A 148 1.81 22.41 11.95
N ARG A 149 2.85 22.59 11.14
CA ARG A 149 3.80 21.53 10.77
C ARG A 149 4.70 21.18 11.96
N ALA A 150 4.84 19.90 12.26
CA ALA A 150 5.71 19.43 13.32
C ALA A 150 7.19 19.77 13.01
N PRO A 151 7.99 20.17 14.04
CA PRO A 151 9.37 20.59 13.84
C PRO A 151 10.27 19.44 13.35
N ALA A 152 9.99 18.22 13.77
CA ALA A 152 10.66 17.00 13.31
C ALA A 152 9.85 16.30 12.20
N ASN A 153 10.55 15.60 11.30
CA ASN A 153 9.90 14.69 10.37
C ASN A 153 9.54 13.35 11.03
N ALA A 154 8.85 12.51 10.29
CA ALA A 154 8.46 11.18 10.72
C ALA A 154 9.66 10.35 11.23
N GLY A 155 9.44 9.59 12.31
CA GLY A 155 10.48 8.71 12.89
C GLY A 155 10.88 7.55 11.98
N ALA A 156 10.12 7.27 10.91
CA ALA A 156 10.38 6.24 9.93
C ALA A 156 9.99 6.69 8.52
N PRO A 157 10.55 6.06 7.45
CA PRO A 157 10.11 6.29 6.08
C PRO A 157 8.62 5.99 5.90
N SER A 158 7.92 6.83 5.14
CA SER A 158 6.49 6.68 4.86
C SER A 158 6.28 6.09 3.46
N VAL A 159 5.19 5.34 3.29
CA VAL A 159 4.75 4.79 2.01
C VAL A 159 3.25 5.01 1.87
N LEU A 160 2.83 5.40 0.67
CA LEU A 160 1.42 5.40 0.28
C LEU A 160 1.10 4.07 -0.39
N CYS A 161 0.04 3.42 0.07
CA CYS A 161 -0.42 2.13 -0.42
C CYS A 161 -1.80 2.32 -1.07
N ALA A 162 -1.88 2.22 -2.39
CA ALA A 162 -3.12 2.28 -3.14
C ALA A 162 -3.80 0.92 -3.18
N TYR A 163 -5.11 0.89 -2.91
CA TYR A 163 -5.96 -0.30 -2.94
C TYR A 163 -7.05 -0.12 -4.00
N GLY A 164 -7.21 -1.11 -4.88
CA GLY A 164 -8.01 -0.99 -6.10
C GLY A 164 -7.27 -0.40 -7.31
N PRO A 165 -7.76 -0.61 -8.54
CA PRO A 165 -7.13 -0.13 -9.77
C PRO A 165 -7.17 1.40 -9.89
N ALA A 166 -8.30 2.03 -9.56
CA ALA A 166 -8.47 3.48 -9.67
C ALA A 166 -7.51 4.26 -8.76
N ASP A 167 -7.32 3.83 -7.52
CA ASP A 167 -6.36 4.46 -6.61
C ASP A 167 -4.90 4.19 -7.02
N CYS A 168 -4.62 3.06 -7.68
CA CYS A 168 -3.30 2.77 -8.22
C CYS A 168 -2.92 3.78 -9.31
N GLU A 169 -3.84 4.03 -10.24
CA GLU A 169 -3.66 5.03 -11.31
C GLU A 169 -3.51 6.44 -10.74
N ARG A 170 -4.36 6.82 -9.78
CA ARG A 170 -4.26 8.12 -9.08
C ARG A 170 -2.92 8.27 -8.38
N LEU A 171 -2.45 7.24 -7.69
CA LEU A 171 -1.17 7.28 -6.98
C LEU A 171 0.00 7.41 -7.97
N ALA A 172 -0.03 6.67 -9.08
CA ALA A 172 0.97 6.77 -10.15
C ALA A 172 1.00 8.16 -10.80
N ALA A 173 -0.17 8.81 -10.93
CA ALA A 173 -0.32 10.14 -11.53
C ALA A 173 -0.21 11.30 -10.52
N SER A 174 0.04 11.03 -9.23
CA SER A 174 -0.01 12.05 -8.17
C SER A 174 1.13 13.09 -8.23
N HIS A 175 2.17 12.85 -9.04
CA HIS A 175 3.38 13.67 -9.12
C HIS A 175 4.09 13.92 -7.77
N LEU A 176 3.78 13.13 -6.74
CA LEU A 176 4.49 13.15 -5.47
C LEU A 176 5.90 12.58 -5.66
N ASP A 177 6.92 13.29 -5.17
CA ASP A 177 8.32 12.86 -5.26
C ASP A 177 8.55 11.52 -4.56
N GLY A 178 8.97 10.52 -5.33
CA GLY A 178 9.17 9.17 -4.83
C GLY A 178 9.36 8.12 -5.91
N ALA A 179 9.43 6.86 -5.46
CA ALA A 179 9.51 5.70 -6.32
C ALA A 179 8.18 4.94 -6.30
N PHE A 180 7.47 4.93 -7.44
CA PHE A 180 6.25 4.17 -7.61
C PHE A 180 6.57 2.70 -7.92
N VAL A 181 5.86 1.78 -7.26
CA VAL A 181 5.98 0.34 -7.43
C VAL A 181 4.59 -0.23 -7.71
N PRO A 182 4.26 -0.58 -8.96
CA PRO A 182 3.03 -1.29 -9.25
C PRO A 182 3.09 -2.69 -8.65
N LEU A 183 2.13 -3.05 -7.80
CA LEU A 183 2.05 -4.38 -7.20
C LEU A 183 1.10 -5.28 -7.96
N ARG A 184 0.03 -4.72 -8.51
CA ARG A 184 -0.91 -5.38 -9.39
C ARG A 184 -0.84 -4.65 -10.72
N LEU A 185 -0.59 -5.41 -11.79
CA LEU A 185 -0.70 -4.87 -13.15
C LEU A 185 -2.14 -4.40 -13.33
N VAL A 186 -2.33 -3.09 -13.39
CA VAL A 186 -3.62 -2.47 -13.67
C VAL A 186 -3.90 -2.76 -15.14
N GLY A 187 -4.94 -3.55 -15.41
CA GLY A 187 -5.53 -3.62 -16.74
C GLY A 187 -4.61 -4.08 -17.86
N LEU A 188 -4.17 -5.33 -17.79
CA LEU A 188 -4.11 -6.14 -18.99
C LEU A 188 -5.17 -7.26 -18.87
N VAL A 189 -6.41 -6.81 -18.98
CA VAL A 189 -7.54 -7.67 -19.33
C VAL A 189 -8.08 -7.11 -20.64
N ARG A 190 -7.81 -7.89 -21.67
CA ARG A 190 -8.14 -7.74 -23.09
C ARG A 190 -9.57 -7.26 -23.33
N ILE A 191 -9.73 -6.42 -24.36
CA ILE A 191 -10.92 -6.50 -25.22
C ILE A 191 -10.83 -7.84 -25.97
N ALA A 192 -11.47 -8.87 -25.43
CA ALA A 192 -11.87 -10.06 -26.19
C ALA A 192 -12.98 -10.81 -25.42
N ASP A 193 -14.21 -10.56 -25.87
CA ASP A 193 -15.40 -11.42 -25.88
C ASP A 193 -15.93 -12.04 -24.55
N PRO A 194 -17.17 -11.70 -24.12
CA PRO A 194 -17.82 -12.33 -22.98
C PRO A 194 -18.42 -13.68 -23.39
N MET A 195 -17.75 -14.80 -23.09
CA MET A 195 -18.37 -16.07 -22.63
C MET A 195 -17.34 -17.20 -22.47
N LYS A 196 -17.24 -17.74 -21.24
CA LYS A 196 -16.38 -18.82 -20.71
C LYS A 196 -14.88 -18.50 -20.50
N PRO A 197 -14.30 -18.79 -19.31
CA PRO A 197 -12.86 -18.68 -19.10
C PRO A 197 -12.11 -19.72 -19.95
N GLY A 198 -11.07 -19.28 -20.65
CA GLY A 198 -10.24 -20.12 -21.51
C GLY A 198 -9.59 -21.25 -20.74
N THR A 199 -9.02 -22.26 -21.40
CA THR A 199 -8.26 -23.32 -20.72
C THR A 199 -7.08 -22.76 -19.93
N TRP A 200 -6.57 -23.50 -18.94
CA TRP A 200 -5.37 -23.07 -18.19
C TRP A 200 -4.18 -22.72 -19.11
N ALA A 201 -4.02 -23.46 -20.22
CA ALA A 201 -2.99 -23.18 -21.20
C ALA A 201 -3.20 -21.81 -21.88
N GLN A 202 -4.42 -21.52 -22.34
CA GLN A 202 -4.77 -20.26 -23.01
C GLN A 202 -4.62 -19.05 -22.08
N GLU A 203 -5.03 -19.19 -20.82
CA GLU A 203 -4.89 -18.12 -19.83
C GLU A 203 -3.41 -17.85 -19.52
N ILE A 204 -2.59 -18.91 -19.38
CA ILE A 204 -1.15 -18.74 -19.11
C ILE A 204 -0.45 -18.16 -20.34
N GLU A 205 -0.81 -18.62 -21.54
CA GLU A 205 -0.32 -18.07 -22.80
C GLU A 205 -0.64 -16.58 -22.92
N ALA A 206 -1.85 -16.15 -22.58
CA ALA A 206 -2.23 -14.74 -22.60
C ALA A 206 -1.32 -13.90 -21.71
N VAL A 207 -1.12 -14.31 -20.45
CA VAL A 207 -0.24 -13.59 -19.50
C VAL A 207 1.23 -13.62 -19.94
N MET A 208 1.71 -14.73 -20.50
CA MET A 208 3.09 -14.87 -20.96
C MET A 208 3.37 -14.06 -22.23
N ALA A 209 2.45 -14.02 -23.18
CA ALA A 209 2.58 -13.27 -24.43
C ALA A 209 2.57 -11.74 -24.20
N GLU A 210 1.89 -11.33 -23.16
CA GLU A 210 1.70 -9.93 -22.79
C GLU A 210 2.89 -9.30 -22.09
N LEU A 211 3.55 -10.06 -21.20
CA LEU A 211 4.72 -9.58 -20.48
C LEU A 211 5.98 -9.54 -21.35
N ASP A 212 5.97 -10.24 -22.48
CA ASP A 212 7.03 -10.33 -23.50
C ASP A 212 8.47 -10.35 -22.94
N ARG A 213 8.65 -11.05 -21.83
CA ARG A 213 9.92 -11.18 -21.09
C ARG A 213 9.91 -12.48 -20.28
N PRO A 214 11.07 -12.93 -19.76
CA PRO A 214 11.10 -14.01 -18.78
C PRO A 214 10.29 -13.64 -17.54
N VAL A 215 9.27 -14.44 -17.23
CA VAL A 215 8.27 -14.17 -16.18
C VAL A 215 8.57 -14.96 -14.91
N PRO A 216 8.81 -14.29 -13.78
CA PRO A 216 8.88 -14.95 -12.47
C PRO A 216 7.54 -15.62 -12.09
N LEU A 217 7.60 -16.78 -11.42
CA LEU A 217 6.40 -17.46 -10.91
C LEU A 217 5.55 -16.57 -10.00
N SER A 218 6.16 -15.64 -9.26
CA SER A 218 5.43 -14.67 -8.43
C SER A 218 4.53 -13.74 -9.26
N ASP A 219 4.96 -13.38 -10.46
CA ASP A 219 4.22 -12.49 -11.35
C ASP A 219 3.07 -13.26 -12.01
N LEU A 220 3.29 -14.52 -12.40
CA LEU A 220 2.21 -15.43 -12.82
C LEU A 220 1.19 -15.67 -11.70
N TYR A 221 1.64 -15.87 -10.45
CA TYR A 221 0.71 -16.02 -9.33
C TYR A 221 -0.10 -14.74 -9.10
N ARG A 222 0.52 -13.57 -9.22
CA ARG A 222 -0.20 -12.30 -9.11
C ARG A 222 -1.24 -12.13 -10.21
N ALA A 223 -0.88 -12.37 -11.46
CA ALA A 223 -1.80 -12.28 -12.59
C ALA A 223 -3.02 -13.20 -12.43
N PHE A 224 -2.82 -14.39 -11.85
CA PHE A 224 -3.89 -15.37 -11.67
C PHE A 224 -4.69 -15.22 -10.37
N ALA A 225 -4.23 -14.43 -9.39
CA ALA A 225 -4.86 -14.34 -8.07
C ALA A 225 -6.35 -13.94 -8.11
N ARG A 226 -6.80 -13.22 -9.14
CA ARG A 226 -8.20 -12.84 -9.38
C ARG A 226 -8.80 -13.42 -10.68
N ASN A 227 -8.08 -14.33 -11.34
CA ASN A 227 -8.57 -14.99 -12.56
C ASN A 227 -9.76 -15.91 -12.22
N ARG A 228 -10.81 -15.92 -13.04
CA ARG A 228 -11.97 -16.79 -12.84
C ARG A 228 -11.61 -18.29 -12.75
N LYS A 229 -10.47 -18.73 -13.30
CA LYS A 229 -9.95 -20.11 -13.15
C LYS A 229 -9.40 -20.44 -11.77
N THR A 230 -9.00 -19.45 -10.98
CA THR A 230 -8.53 -19.67 -9.61
C THR A 230 -9.67 -19.70 -8.60
N ALA A 231 -10.83 -19.13 -8.94
CA ALA A 231 -12.02 -19.17 -8.10
C ALA A 231 -12.40 -20.63 -7.77
N GLY A 232 -12.38 -20.96 -6.48
CA GLY A 232 -12.75 -22.30 -5.98
C GLY A 232 -11.69 -23.40 -6.14
N ASN A 233 -10.48 -23.10 -6.66
CA ASN A 233 -9.42 -24.11 -6.80
C ASN A 233 -8.23 -23.79 -5.87
N PRO A 234 -8.15 -24.33 -4.65
CA PRO A 234 -7.06 -24.01 -3.70
C PRO A 234 -5.66 -24.40 -4.21
N ASN A 235 -5.58 -25.32 -5.18
CA ASN A 235 -4.33 -25.83 -5.74
C ASN A 235 -3.92 -25.15 -7.06
N TRP A 236 -4.53 -24.00 -7.39
CA TRP A 236 -4.32 -23.32 -8.66
C TRP A 236 -2.85 -22.97 -8.95
N ARG A 237 -2.05 -22.63 -7.92
CA ARG A 237 -0.60 -22.37 -8.07
C ARG A 237 0.15 -23.63 -8.56
N ALA A 238 -0.23 -24.81 -8.08
CA ALA A 238 0.33 -26.07 -8.56
C ALA A 238 -0.10 -26.36 -10.01
N LYS A 239 -1.32 -25.97 -10.38
CA LYS A 239 -1.81 -26.10 -11.75
C LYS A 239 -1.02 -25.25 -12.74
N ILE A 240 -0.68 -24.01 -12.37
CA ILE A 240 0.19 -23.14 -13.18
C ILE A 240 1.56 -23.79 -13.37
N ARG A 241 2.21 -24.25 -12.28
CA ARG A 241 3.50 -24.94 -12.39
C ARG A 241 3.44 -26.17 -13.30
N GLN A 242 2.39 -26.98 -13.19
CA GLN A 242 2.17 -28.15 -14.04
C GLN A 242 2.03 -27.77 -15.52
N GLN A 243 1.32 -26.68 -15.83
CA GLN A 243 1.15 -26.23 -17.21
C GLN A 243 2.45 -25.66 -17.79
N LEU A 244 3.21 -24.89 -17.01
CA LEU A 244 4.52 -24.40 -17.43
C LEU A 244 5.49 -25.54 -17.76
N GLN A 245 5.45 -26.63 -16.98
CA GLN A 245 6.28 -27.82 -17.21
C GLN A 245 5.86 -28.67 -18.41
N ARG A 246 4.60 -28.57 -18.85
CA ARG A 246 4.04 -29.40 -19.93
C ARG A 246 3.81 -28.64 -21.23
N GLY A 247 3.78 -27.31 -21.16
CA GLY A 247 3.56 -26.41 -22.29
C GLY A 247 4.85 -25.99 -22.97
N PRO A 248 4.77 -25.10 -23.97
CA PRO A 248 5.91 -24.60 -24.74
C PRO A 248 6.70 -23.53 -23.97
N TYR A 249 7.13 -23.86 -22.75
CA TYR A 249 7.85 -22.95 -21.86
C TYR A 249 9.11 -23.61 -21.34
N ARG A 250 10.18 -22.82 -21.24
CA ARG A 250 11.43 -23.26 -20.61
C ARG A 250 11.73 -22.44 -19.37
N ARG A 251 12.52 -23.03 -18.49
CA ARG A 251 12.98 -22.39 -17.27
C ARG A 251 14.24 -21.58 -17.57
N ALA A 252 14.11 -20.27 -17.68
CA ALA A 252 15.24 -19.36 -17.90
C ALA A 252 16.20 -19.33 -16.69
N SER A 253 15.64 -19.35 -15.47
CA SER A 253 16.40 -19.43 -14.23
C SER A 253 15.52 -19.96 -13.07
N ARG A 254 16.04 -19.98 -11.84
CA ARG A 254 15.30 -20.54 -10.70
C ARG A 254 13.99 -19.78 -10.45
N GLY A 255 12.88 -20.36 -10.92
CA GLY A 255 11.53 -19.81 -10.70
C GLY A 255 11.11 -18.78 -11.74
N VAL A 256 11.89 -18.60 -12.82
CA VAL A 256 11.59 -17.72 -13.95
C VAL A 256 11.38 -18.58 -15.19
N TRP A 257 10.33 -18.28 -15.95
CA TRP A 257 9.89 -19.03 -17.12
C TRP A 257 9.77 -18.12 -18.32
N GLU A 258 10.07 -18.64 -19.50
CA GLU A 258 9.91 -17.91 -20.77
C GLU A 258 9.33 -18.84 -21.84
N ARG A 259 8.77 -18.27 -22.89
CA ARG A 259 8.28 -19.04 -24.05
C ARG A 259 9.47 -19.67 -24.77
N GLU A 260 9.32 -20.93 -25.18
CA GLU A 260 10.23 -21.50 -26.16
C GLU A 260 9.92 -20.90 -27.53
N GLU A 261 10.92 -20.29 -28.17
CA GLU A 261 10.82 -19.92 -29.58
C GLU A 261 10.60 -21.18 -30.40
N ARG A 262 9.51 -21.22 -31.18
CA ARG A 262 9.38 -22.28 -32.19
C ARG A 262 10.53 -22.09 -33.17
N ALA A 263 11.36 -23.11 -33.32
CA ALA A 263 12.30 -23.17 -34.44
C ALA A 263 11.48 -22.95 -35.72
N ALA A 264 11.79 -21.87 -36.44
CA ALA A 264 11.29 -21.68 -37.78
C ALA A 264 11.88 -22.80 -38.63
N ASN A 265 11.09 -23.84 -38.90
CA ASN A 265 11.46 -24.84 -39.88
C ASN A 265 11.49 -24.14 -41.24
N ALA A 266 12.71 -23.93 -41.75
CA ALA A 266 12.99 -23.67 -43.16
C ALA A 266 12.76 -24.93 -43.99
#